data_AF-U6DHP8-F1
#
_entry.id   AF-U6DHP8-F1
#
_cell.length_a   1.000
_cell.length_b   1.000
_cell.length_c   1.000
_cell.angle_alpha   90.00
_cell.angle_beta   90.00
_cell.angle_gamma   90.00
#
_symmetry.space_group_name_H-M   'P 1'
#
loop_
_entity.id
_entity.type
_entity.pdbx_description
1 polymer ?
#
loop_
_entity_poly.entity_id
_entity_poly.type
_entity_poly.pdbx_seq_one_letter_code
_entity_poly.pdbx_strand_id
1 'polypeptide(L)'
;PSLPYPKEDNTLLYEITAFLEAAGIHNPLNKIYITTKRLPYFPVVNFLFLIAQLPKLQYNKNLGMVCRKPADPVDWPPLVLGLLTLLKQFHSRYTEQFLALIGQFIRSTVEQCTSQKIPEMPADVVGALLFLEDYVRYTKLPRRVAEAHVPNFIFDEFRTVL
;
A
#
# COMPACT_ATOMS: atom_id res chain seq x y z
N PRO A 1 25.07 29.01 11.54
CA PRO A 1 25.95 27.93 12.07
C PRO A 1 27.39 28.12 11.58
N SER A 2 28.37 28.22 12.49
CA SER A 2 29.76 28.63 12.21
C SER A 2 30.79 27.49 12.19
N LEU A 3 30.36 26.25 12.40
CA LEU A 3 31.23 25.07 12.35
C LEU A 3 31.08 24.34 11.02
N PRO A 4 32.16 23.71 10.50
CA PRO A 4 32.10 22.96 9.25
C PRO A 4 31.10 21.82 9.34
N TYR A 5 30.47 21.52 8.20
CA TYR A 5 29.58 20.37 8.09
C TYR A 5 30.32 19.08 8.51
N PRO A 6 29.68 18.18 9.28
CA PRO A 6 30.27 16.91 9.65
C PRO A 6 30.83 16.16 8.44
N LYS A 7 32.02 15.59 8.57
CA LYS A 7 32.62 14.73 7.54
C LYS A 7 31.78 13.45 7.37
N GLU A 8 31.83 12.82 6.18
CA GLU A 8 31.01 11.63 5.86
C GLU A 8 31.33 10.40 6.73
N ASP A 9 32.51 10.36 7.36
CA ASP A 9 32.94 9.34 8.32
C ASP A 9 32.38 9.55 9.74
N ASN A 10 31.59 10.60 9.97
CA ASN A 10 31.00 10.88 11.27
C ASN A 10 29.90 9.87 11.64
N THR A 11 30.14 9.09 12.70
CA THR A 11 29.24 8.05 13.20
C THR A 11 28.01 8.58 13.96
N LEU A 12 27.94 9.88 14.23
CA LEU A 12 26.89 10.50 15.05
C LEU A 12 25.47 10.16 14.58
N LEU A 13 25.21 10.21 13.26
CA LEU A 13 23.89 9.88 12.71
C LEU A 13 23.54 8.41 12.91
N TYR A 14 24.53 7.51 12.80
CA TYR A 14 24.34 6.08 13.02
C TYR A 14 24.01 5.79 14.49
N GLU A 15 24.78 6.37 15.42
CA GLU A 15 24.59 6.19 16.86
C GLU A 15 23.26 6.77 17.34
N ILE A 16 22.91 8.00 16.92
CA ILE A 16 21.61 8.61 17.25
C ILE A 16 20.46 7.77 16.72
N THR A 17 20.58 7.23 15.50
CA THR A 17 19.55 6.35 14.93
C THR A 17 19.31 5.13 15.82
N ALA A 18 20.36 4.50 16.34
CA ALA A 18 20.23 3.37 17.26
C ALA A 18 19.52 3.74 18.57
N PHE A 19 19.85 4.89 19.16
CA PHE A 19 19.16 5.38 20.36
C PHE A 19 17.70 5.72 20.11
N LEU A 20 17.39 6.37 18.99
CA LEU A 20 16.01 6.68 18.59
C LEU A 20 15.20 5.40 18.35
N GLU A 21 15.80 4.39 17.73
CA GLU A 21 15.17 3.08 17.56
C GLU A 21 14.89 2.40 18.90
N ALA A 22 15.86 2.38 19.81
CA ALA A 22 15.71 1.84 21.16
C ALA A 22 14.66 2.58 22.00
N ALA A 23 14.52 3.90 21.78
CA ALA A 23 13.50 4.73 22.42
C ALA A 23 12.12 4.63 21.76
N GLY A 24 11.96 3.83 20.69
CA GLY A 24 10.71 3.69 19.94
C GLY A 24 10.40 4.89 19.02
N ILE A 25 11.34 5.83 18.86
CA ILE A 25 11.21 7.03 18.02
C ILE A 25 11.73 6.71 16.61
N HIS A 26 11.06 5.79 15.92
CA HIS A 26 11.40 5.43 14.54
C HIS A 26 10.15 5.06 13.75
N ASN A 27 10.27 5.06 12.42
CA ASN A 27 9.19 4.59 11.53
C ASN A 27 9.61 3.28 10.84
N PRO A 28 9.18 2.11 11.36
CA PRO A 28 9.58 0.82 10.80
C PRO A 28 9.15 0.65 9.35
N LEU A 29 8.02 1.24 8.94
CA LEU A 29 7.53 1.16 7.56
C LEU A 29 8.36 1.96 6.57
N ASN A 30 9.17 2.91 7.04
CA ASN A 30 10.07 3.68 6.19
C ASN A 30 11.50 3.11 6.17
N LYS A 31 11.79 2.09 6.99
CA LYS A 31 13.13 1.50 7.10
C LYS A 31 13.39 0.49 5.97
N ILE A 32 14.60 0.56 5.43
CA ILE A 32 15.14 -0.47 4.55
C ILE A 32 15.89 -1.46 5.46
N TYR A 33 15.36 -2.66 5.59
CA TYR A 33 15.91 -3.74 6.41
C TYR A 33 16.92 -4.57 5.63
N ILE A 34 16.65 -4.80 4.34
CA ILE A 34 17.51 -5.60 3.48
C ILE A 34 17.74 -4.89 2.15
N THR A 35 18.96 -4.98 1.63
CA THR A 35 19.26 -4.65 0.24
C THR A 35 19.26 -5.94 -0.57
N THR A 36 18.46 -6.00 -1.63
CA THR A 36 18.28 -7.19 -2.45
C THR A 36 18.65 -6.93 -3.90
N LYS A 37 18.98 -8.00 -4.64
CA LYS A 37 19.21 -7.93 -6.08
C LYS A 37 17.90 -7.61 -6.81
N ARG A 38 18.03 -7.06 -8.02
CA ARG A 38 16.88 -6.76 -8.88
C ARG A 38 16.08 -8.04 -9.19
N LEU A 39 14.78 -8.03 -8.87
CA LEU A 39 13.84 -9.11 -9.21
C LEU A 39 12.82 -8.58 -10.24
N PRO A 40 12.91 -8.91 -11.54
CA PRO A 40 12.12 -8.23 -12.57
C PRO A 40 10.60 -8.26 -12.39
N TYR A 41 10.04 -9.35 -11.85
CA TYR A 41 8.59 -9.56 -11.75
C TYR A 41 8.02 -9.34 -10.36
N PHE A 42 8.81 -8.81 -9.43
CA PHE A 42 8.37 -8.63 -8.04
C PHE A 42 7.09 -7.79 -7.91
N PRO A 43 6.92 -6.65 -8.61
CA PRO A 43 5.67 -5.89 -8.54
C PRO A 43 4.46 -6.69 -9.03
N VAL A 44 4.63 -7.45 -10.11
CA VAL A 44 3.57 -8.27 -10.72
C VAL A 44 3.15 -9.39 -9.76
N VAL A 45 4.10 -10.10 -9.16
CA VAL A 45 3.80 -11.19 -8.21
C VAL A 45 3.06 -10.66 -6.99
N ASN A 46 3.50 -9.52 -6.42
CA ASN A 46 2.80 -8.90 -5.29
C ASN A 46 1.40 -8.42 -5.68
N PHE A 47 1.22 -7.88 -6.88
CA PHE A 47 -0.09 -7.48 -7.40
C PHE A 47 -1.03 -8.69 -7.54
N LEU A 48 -0.56 -9.77 -8.18
CA LEU A 48 -1.31 -11.02 -8.33
C LEU A 48 -1.66 -11.63 -6.96
N PHE A 49 -0.72 -11.57 -6.02
CA PHE A 49 -0.95 -12.02 -4.65
C PHE A 49 -2.05 -11.22 -3.95
N LEU A 50 -2.03 -9.89 -4.05
CA LEU A 50 -3.06 -9.02 -3.47
C LEU A 50 -4.43 -9.34 -4.05
N ILE A 51 -4.59 -9.33 -5.38
CA ILE A 51 -5.89 -9.58 -6.01
C ILE A 51 -6.41 -10.99 -5.74
N ALA A 52 -5.53 -11.98 -5.52
CA ALA A 52 -5.94 -13.32 -5.12
C ALA A 52 -6.50 -13.39 -3.68
N GLN A 53 -6.20 -12.39 -2.83
CA GLN A 53 -6.79 -12.30 -1.48
C GLN A 53 -8.09 -11.50 -1.44
N LEU A 54 -8.33 -10.57 -2.37
CA LEU A 54 -9.52 -9.70 -2.35
C LEU A 54 -10.86 -10.47 -2.32
N PRO A 55 -11.05 -11.58 -3.06
CA PRO A 55 -12.29 -12.36 -3.01
C PRO A 55 -12.58 -13.02 -1.66
N LYS A 56 -11.55 -13.15 -0.80
CA LYS A 56 -11.67 -13.71 0.56
C LYS A 56 -12.04 -12.64 1.58
N LEU A 57 -12.06 -11.37 1.19
CA LEU A 57 -12.29 -10.24 2.06
C LEU A 57 -13.63 -9.56 1.75
N GLN A 58 -14.20 -8.93 2.76
CA GLN A 58 -15.40 -8.12 2.66
C GLN A 58 -15.25 -6.89 3.53
N TYR A 59 -15.85 -5.79 3.09
CA TYR A 59 -15.89 -4.58 3.88
C TYR A 59 -17.03 -4.61 4.90
N ASN A 60 -16.75 -4.19 6.12
CA ASN A 60 -17.71 -3.97 7.18
C ASN A 60 -17.54 -2.54 7.71
N LYS A 61 -18.63 -1.75 7.80
CA LYS A 61 -18.56 -0.35 8.24
C LYS A 61 -17.96 -0.16 9.64
N ASN A 62 -18.16 -1.12 10.54
CA ASN A 62 -17.71 -1.02 11.94
C ASN A 62 -16.29 -1.54 12.14
N LEU A 63 -15.87 -2.53 11.34
CA LEU A 63 -14.61 -3.26 11.54
C LEU A 63 -13.58 -3.00 10.42
N GLY A 64 -13.97 -2.35 9.33
CA GLY A 64 -13.16 -2.22 8.12
C GLY A 64 -13.16 -3.52 7.30
N MET A 65 -12.04 -3.81 6.65
CA MET A 65 -11.87 -5.03 5.85
C MET A 65 -11.70 -6.25 6.75
N VAL A 66 -12.55 -7.25 6.57
CA VAL A 66 -12.56 -8.50 7.33
C VAL A 66 -12.63 -9.70 6.39
N CYS A 67 -12.23 -10.87 6.87
CA CYS A 67 -12.46 -12.12 6.14
C CYS A 67 -13.95 -12.39 5.91
N ARG A 68 -14.27 -12.92 4.73
CA ARG A 68 -15.60 -13.45 4.41
C ARG A 68 -15.88 -14.72 5.21
N LYS A 69 -14.90 -15.60 5.30
CA LYS A 69 -15.00 -16.85 6.04
C LYS A 69 -14.16 -16.73 7.32
N PRO A 70 -14.75 -16.94 8.51
CA PRO A 70 -14.00 -16.90 9.77
C PRO A 70 -12.81 -17.87 9.84
N ALA A 71 -12.84 -18.95 9.04
CA ALA A 71 -11.77 -19.94 8.97
C ALA A 71 -10.62 -19.53 8.03
N ASP A 72 -10.77 -18.50 7.20
CA ASP A 72 -9.71 -18.04 6.31
C ASP A 72 -8.65 -17.27 7.15
N PRO A 73 -7.36 -17.63 7.07
CA PRO A 73 -6.31 -17.06 7.92
C PRO A 73 -5.81 -15.69 7.44
N VAL A 74 -6.60 -14.97 6.64
CA VAL A 74 -6.22 -13.67 6.08
C VAL A 74 -6.59 -12.58 7.08
N ASP A 75 -5.69 -11.63 7.31
CA ASP A 75 -5.99 -10.44 8.09
C ASP A 75 -5.52 -9.20 7.30
N TRP A 76 -6.35 -8.17 7.31
CA TRP A 76 -6.18 -7.02 6.43
C TRP A 76 -4.96 -6.17 6.80
N PRO A 77 -4.79 -5.68 8.06
CA PRO A 77 -3.63 -4.86 8.39
C PRO A 77 -2.29 -5.58 8.16
N PRO A 78 -2.09 -6.85 8.56
CA PRO A 78 -0.86 -7.58 8.24
C PRO A 78 -0.61 -7.76 6.75
N LEU A 79 -1.66 -8.01 5.94
CA LEU A 79 -1.56 -8.10 4.49
C LEU A 79 -1.04 -6.80 3.88
N VAL A 80 -1.66 -5.67 4.25
CA VAL A 80 -1.28 -4.34 3.75
C VAL A 80 0.14 -4.00 4.20
N LEU A 81 0.42 -4.05 5.50
CA LEU A 81 1.72 -3.69 6.05
C LEU A 81 2.83 -4.59 5.50
N GLY A 82 2.58 -5.89 5.34
CA GLY A 82 3.52 -6.82 4.73
C GLY A 82 3.88 -6.43 3.29
N LEU A 83 2.88 -6.10 2.46
CA LEU A 83 3.10 -5.63 1.09
C LEU A 83 3.87 -4.30 1.05
N LEU A 84 3.52 -3.33 1.90
CA LEU A 84 4.23 -2.06 2.03
C LEU A 84 5.70 -2.28 2.40
N THR A 85 5.96 -3.10 3.43
CA THR A 85 7.31 -3.42 3.89
C THR A 85 8.10 -4.11 2.78
N LEU A 86 7.53 -5.10 2.10
CA LEU A 86 8.17 -5.81 0.99
C LEU A 86 8.55 -4.86 -0.15
N LEU A 87 7.62 -4.01 -0.59
CA LEU A 87 7.87 -3.04 -1.68
C LEU A 87 8.93 -2.01 -1.29
N LYS A 88 8.99 -1.60 -0.01
CA LYS A 88 9.98 -0.65 0.50
C LYS A 88 11.42 -1.16 0.44
N GLN A 89 11.63 -2.47 0.40
CA GLN A 89 12.98 -3.05 0.28
C GLN A 89 13.56 -2.92 -1.14
N PHE A 90 12.73 -2.55 -2.13
CA PHE A 90 13.14 -2.37 -3.51
C PHE A 90 13.17 -0.88 -3.90
N HIS A 91 13.81 -0.60 -5.03
CA HIS A 91 13.81 0.74 -5.62
C HIS A 91 12.36 1.24 -5.86
N SER A 92 12.10 2.53 -5.67
CA SER A 92 10.75 3.15 -5.74
C SER A 92 9.95 2.76 -6.99
N ARG A 93 10.62 2.67 -8.14
CA ARG A 93 10.09 2.16 -9.41
C ARG A 93 9.25 0.87 -9.30
N TYR A 94 9.59 -0.03 -8.37
CA TYR A 94 8.83 -1.25 -8.13
C TYR A 94 7.45 -0.96 -7.53
N THR A 95 7.42 -0.03 -6.58
CA THR A 95 6.19 0.44 -5.95
C THR A 95 5.33 1.17 -6.98
N GLU A 96 5.92 2.04 -7.80
CA GLU A 96 5.22 2.73 -8.89
C GLU A 96 4.57 1.74 -9.87
N GLN A 97 5.29 0.69 -10.27
CA GLN A 97 4.74 -0.36 -11.14
C GLN A 97 3.60 -1.14 -10.47
N PHE A 98 3.74 -1.46 -9.19
CA PHE A 98 2.70 -2.15 -8.43
C PHE A 98 1.43 -1.29 -8.30
N LEU A 99 1.56 -0.01 -7.96
CA LEU A 99 0.43 0.93 -7.89
C LEU A 99 -0.25 1.14 -9.25
N ALA A 100 0.54 1.18 -10.34
CA ALA A 100 0.00 1.27 -11.69
C ALA A 100 -0.85 0.04 -12.06
N LEU A 101 -0.43 -1.17 -11.67
CA LEU A 101 -1.20 -2.40 -11.87
C LEU A 101 -2.52 -2.39 -11.09
N ILE A 102 -2.50 -1.95 -9.82
CA ILE A 102 -3.73 -1.78 -9.02
C ILE A 102 -4.68 -0.77 -9.68
N GLY A 103 -4.14 0.37 -10.13
CA GLY A 103 -4.94 1.38 -10.83
C GLY A 103 -5.55 0.86 -12.13
N GLN A 104 -4.79 0.07 -12.89
CA GLN A 104 -5.29 -0.57 -14.11
C GLN A 104 -6.39 -1.60 -13.80
N PHE A 105 -6.21 -2.41 -12.76
CA PHE A 105 -7.23 -3.36 -12.28
C PHE A 105 -8.53 -2.61 -11.97
N ILE A 106 -8.49 -1.60 -11.11
CA ILE A 106 -9.67 -0.79 -10.72
C ILE A 106 -10.38 -0.24 -11.96
N ARG A 107 -9.66 0.44 -12.86
CA ARG A 107 -10.26 1.02 -14.08
C ARG A 107 -10.93 -0.04 -14.93
N SER A 108 -10.23 -1.15 -15.21
CA SER A 108 -10.74 -2.20 -16.08
C SER A 108 -11.98 -2.90 -15.51
N THR A 109 -12.05 -3.09 -14.19
CA THR A 109 -13.18 -3.74 -13.54
C THR A 109 -14.39 -2.81 -13.46
N VAL A 110 -14.18 -1.52 -13.16
CA VAL A 110 -15.27 -0.52 -13.14
C VAL A 110 -15.88 -0.32 -14.54
N GLU A 111 -15.04 -0.28 -15.59
CA GLU A 111 -15.49 -0.17 -16.97
C GLU A 111 -16.37 -1.36 -17.38
N GLN A 112 -16.01 -2.58 -16.97
CA GLN A 112 -16.83 -3.78 -17.21
C GLN A 112 -18.20 -3.70 -16.53
N CYS A 113 -18.28 -3.15 -15.32
CA CYS A 113 -19.54 -3.05 -14.56
C CYS A 113 -20.49 -1.95 -15.05
N THR A 114 -19.98 -0.92 -15.74
CA THR A 114 -20.79 0.20 -16.25
C THR A 114 -21.79 -0.23 -17.35
N SER A 115 -21.61 -1.44 -17.92
CA SER A 115 -22.56 -2.04 -18.87
C SER A 115 -23.83 -2.59 -18.22
N GLN A 116 -23.92 -2.65 -16.89
CA GLN A 116 -25.05 -3.18 -16.14
C GLN A 116 -25.91 -2.05 -15.55
N LYS A 117 -27.25 -2.23 -15.53
CA LYS A 117 -28.23 -1.16 -15.28
C LYS A 117 -28.20 -0.51 -13.87
N ILE A 118 -27.41 -1.00 -12.92
CA ILE A 118 -27.20 -0.39 -11.59
C ILE A 118 -25.78 -0.75 -11.15
N PRO A 119 -24.80 0.19 -11.10
CA PRO A 119 -23.42 -0.15 -10.79
C PRO A 119 -23.21 -0.13 -9.27
N GLU A 120 -23.43 -1.26 -8.61
CA GLU A 120 -22.82 -1.49 -7.30
C GLU A 120 -21.32 -1.76 -7.52
N MET A 121 -20.45 -1.03 -6.81
CA MET A 121 -19.01 -1.17 -6.96
C MET A 121 -18.59 -2.60 -6.56
N PRO A 122 -17.87 -3.36 -7.42
CA PRO A 122 -17.47 -4.72 -7.09
C PRO A 122 -16.65 -4.77 -5.81
N ALA A 123 -16.89 -5.80 -4.98
CA ALA A 123 -16.20 -5.95 -3.70
C ALA A 123 -14.66 -5.97 -3.84
N ASP A 124 -14.14 -6.52 -4.94
CA ASP A 124 -12.69 -6.54 -5.20
C ASP A 124 -12.16 -5.14 -5.55
N VAL A 125 -12.96 -4.31 -6.24
CA VAL A 125 -12.61 -2.90 -6.50
C VAL A 125 -12.59 -2.12 -5.19
N VAL A 126 -13.59 -2.32 -4.33
CA VAL A 126 -13.62 -1.75 -2.98
C VAL A 126 -12.36 -2.12 -2.19
N GLY A 127 -11.98 -3.40 -2.20
CA GLY A 127 -10.78 -3.86 -1.51
C GLY A 127 -9.50 -3.24 -2.08
N ALA A 128 -9.39 -3.10 -3.40
CA ALA A 128 -8.25 -2.45 -4.04
C ALA A 128 -8.17 -0.93 -3.71
N LEU A 129 -9.31 -0.25 -3.64
CA LEU A 129 -9.38 1.17 -3.25
C LEU A 129 -9.01 1.36 -1.78
N LEU A 130 -9.49 0.48 -0.89
CA LEU A 130 -9.10 0.47 0.52
C LEU A 130 -7.61 0.20 0.70
N PHE A 131 -7.02 -0.68 -0.11
CA PHE A 131 -5.57 -0.88 -0.11
C PHE A 131 -4.82 0.41 -0.42
N LEU A 132 -5.25 1.17 -1.45
CA LEU A 132 -4.62 2.44 -1.82
C LEU A 132 -4.78 3.50 -0.72
N GLU A 133 -5.93 3.55 -0.06
CA GLU A 133 -6.17 4.46 1.06
C GLU A 133 -5.27 4.12 2.25
N ASP A 134 -5.19 2.85 2.64
CA ASP A 134 -4.29 2.42 3.71
C ASP A 134 -2.82 2.58 3.33
N TYR A 135 -2.46 2.40 2.06
CA TYR A 135 -1.11 2.69 1.56
C TYR A 135 -0.75 4.16 1.82
N VAL A 136 -1.61 5.10 1.43
CA VAL A 136 -1.42 6.55 1.69
C VAL A 136 -1.33 6.83 3.19
N ARG A 137 -2.23 6.24 3.98
CA ARG A 137 -2.28 6.40 5.44
C ARG A 137 -1.00 5.93 6.13
N TYR A 138 -0.54 4.72 5.84
CA TYR A 138 0.60 4.12 6.52
C TYR A 138 1.95 4.69 6.04
N THR A 139 2.08 5.01 4.75
CA THR A 139 3.30 5.62 4.23
C THR A 139 3.41 7.12 4.53
N LYS A 140 2.30 7.76 4.93
CA LYS A 140 2.18 9.22 5.12
C LYS A 140 2.54 10.00 3.84
N LEU A 141 2.45 9.36 2.67
CA LEU A 141 2.67 10.01 1.40
C LEU A 141 1.44 10.85 1.02
N PRO A 142 1.60 11.87 0.16
CA PRO A 142 0.45 12.64 -0.28
C PRO A 142 -0.51 11.77 -1.12
N ARG A 143 -1.82 11.98 -0.95
CA ARG A 143 -2.91 11.27 -1.65
C ARG A 143 -2.73 11.23 -3.18
N ARG A 144 -2.10 12.28 -3.74
CA ARG A 144 -1.75 12.39 -5.17
C ARG A 144 -0.98 11.19 -5.72
N VAL A 145 -0.26 10.44 -4.88
CA VAL A 145 0.46 9.22 -5.27
C VAL A 145 -0.52 8.11 -5.68
N ALA A 146 -1.65 7.96 -4.97
CA ALA A 146 -2.70 7.02 -5.35
C ALA A 146 -3.54 7.55 -6.52
N GLU A 147 -3.88 8.83 -6.49
CA GLU A 147 -4.68 9.51 -7.53
C GLU A 147 -4.00 9.55 -8.90
N ALA A 148 -2.65 9.51 -8.94
CA ALA A 148 -1.90 9.35 -10.19
C ALA A 148 -2.27 8.05 -10.95
N HIS A 149 -2.85 7.07 -10.26
CA HIS A 149 -3.19 5.76 -10.81
C HIS A 149 -4.68 5.46 -10.80
N VAL A 150 -5.55 6.26 -10.18
CA VAL A 150 -7.00 6.04 -10.11
C VAL A 150 -7.74 7.37 -10.28
N PRO A 151 -8.78 7.46 -11.12
CA PRO A 151 -9.58 8.68 -11.24
C PRO A 151 -10.14 9.15 -9.88
N ASN A 152 -9.95 10.43 -9.55
CA ASN A 152 -10.34 11.01 -8.25
C ASN A 152 -11.78 10.70 -7.86
N PHE A 153 -12.71 10.82 -8.82
CA PHE A 153 -14.12 10.53 -8.58
C PHE A 153 -14.37 9.12 -8.02
N ILE A 154 -13.70 8.09 -8.56
CA ILE A 154 -13.82 6.71 -8.06
C ILE A 154 -13.23 6.60 -6.66
N PHE A 155 -12.11 7.27 -6.41
CA PHE A 155 -11.40 7.25 -5.12
C PHE A 155 -12.11 8.08 -4.02
N ASP A 156 -13.00 8.99 -4.39
CA ASP A 156 -13.83 9.77 -3.46
C ASP A 156 -15.18 9.08 -3.21
N GLU A 157 -15.82 8.58 -4.25
CA GLU A 157 -17.19 8.06 -4.19
C GLU A 157 -17.27 6.69 -3.53
N PHE A 158 -16.21 5.88 -3.53
CA PHE A 158 -16.29 4.55 -2.93
C PHE A 158 -16.61 4.58 -1.43
N ARG A 159 -16.24 5.65 -0.70
CA ARG A 159 -16.58 5.83 0.72
C ARG A 159 -18.02 6.29 0.96
N THR A 160 -18.66 6.92 -0.02
CA THR A 160 -20.06 7.36 0.10
C THR A 160 -21.05 6.23 -0.17
N VAL A 161 -20.64 5.25 -0.98
CA VAL A 161 -21.41 4.05 -1.32
C VAL A 161 -21.33 2.96 -0.23
N LEU A 162 -20.25 2.92 0.55
CA LEU A 162 -19.98 1.90 1.57
C LEU A 162 -20.67 2.09 2.91
#